data_AF-A0A2E8L139-F1
#
_entry.id   AF-A0A2E8L139-F1
#
_cell.length_a   1.000
_cell.length_b   1.000
_cell.length_c   1.000
_cell.angle_alpha   90.00
_cell.angle_beta   90.00
_cell.angle_gamma   90.00
#
_symmetry.space_group_name_H-M   'P 1'
#
loop_
_entity.id
_entity.type
_entity.pdbx_description
1 polymer ?
#
loop_
_entity_poly.entity_id
_entity_poly.type
_entity_poly.pdbx_seq_one_letter_code
_entity_poly.pdbx_strand_id
1 'polypeptide(L)'
;MRKINKRDLIQLSGMVGIIGSLIFVGLEMRQSQRIAIAAQVQARSDAGMAFLMAPLEGNFQAAILKQENPELKNMTDTQDRKLLEQIIAWRITSLNNAWQQHVFGFLPEATFEQVSRRSLMMFERCEERAFFDRWATVDFIAYLKRRSVAECDHPGG
;
A
#
# COMPACT_ATOMS: atom_id res chain seq x y z
N MET A 1 -3.79 43.04 -49.43
CA MET A 1 -3.30 41.94 -48.57
C MET A 1 -2.16 42.50 -47.72
N ARG A 2 -2.28 42.41 -46.39
CA ARG A 2 -1.32 43.00 -45.44
C ARG A 2 -0.07 42.10 -45.38
N LYS A 3 1.12 42.63 -45.70
CA LYS A 3 2.38 41.86 -45.63
C LYS A 3 2.66 41.54 -44.15
N ILE A 4 2.65 40.25 -43.82
CA ILE A 4 3.02 39.78 -42.48
C ILE A 4 4.51 40.09 -42.30
N ASN A 5 4.86 40.77 -41.21
CA ASN A 5 6.23 41.18 -40.95
C ASN A 5 7.04 39.95 -40.52
N LYS A 6 8.26 39.80 -41.03
CA LYS A 6 9.11 38.62 -40.72
C LYS A 6 9.36 38.48 -39.22
N ARG A 7 9.40 39.60 -38.50
CA ARG A 7 9.57 39.65 -37.04
C ARG A 7 8.39 39.03 -36.29
N ASP A 8 7.16 39.33 -36.74
CA ASP A 8 5.93 38.81 -36.15
C ASP A 8 5.83 37.28 -36.35
N LEU A 9 6.28 36.79 -37.51
CA LEU A 9 6.33 35.35 -37.80
C LEU A 9 7.32 34.61 -36.87
N ILE A 10 8.51 35.19 -36.65
CA ILE A 10 9.53 34.62 -35.76
C ILE A 10 9.02 34.60 -34.31
N GLN A 11 8.39 35.69 -33.85
CA GLN A 11 7.83 35.76 -32.51
C GLN A 11 6.71 34.72 -32.30
N LEU A 12 5.81 34.59 -33.28
CA LEU A 12 4.76 33.57 -33.24
C LEU A 12 5.36 32.16 -33.20
N SER A 13 6.37 31.86 -34.02
CA SER A 13 7.04 30.55 -34.00
C SER A 13 7.75 30.26 -32.67
N GLY A 14 8.32 31.28 -32.04
CA GLY A 14 8.96 31.15 -30.73
C GLY A 14 7.94 30.82 -29.63
N MET A 15 6.80 31.51 -29.62
CA MET A 15 5.71 31.22 -28.68
C MET A 15 5.11 29.82 -28.91
N VAL A 16 4.89 29.44 -30.17
CA VAL A 16 4.44 28.08 -30.52
C VAL A 16 5.47 27.02 -30.11
N GLY A 17 6.76 27.31 -30.24
CA GLY A 17 7.84 26.43 -29.78
C GLY A 17 7.81 26.19 -28.27
N ILE A 18 7.62 27.24 -27.46
CA ILE A 18 7.49 27.13 -26.00
C ILE A 18 6.23 26.34 -25.63
N ILE A 19 5.09 26.62 -26.27
CA ILE A 19 3.85 25.88 -26.02
C ILE A 19 4.02 24.40 -26.40
N GLY A 20 4.65 24.12 -27.55
CA GLY A 20 4.93 22.77 -28.01
C GLY A 20 5.83 21.99 -27.04
N SER A 21 6.88 22.62 -26.51
CA SER A 21 7.76 21.97 -25.52
C SER A 21 7.03 21.67 -24.21
N LEU A 22 6.20 22.59 -23.72
CA LEU A 22 5.40 22.38 -22.51
C LEU A 22 4.38 21.24 -22.67
N ILE A 23 3.74 21.12 -23.84
CA ILE A 23 2.83 20.01 -24.12
C ILE A 23 3.59 18.68 -24.09
N PHE A 24 4.76 18.61 -24.73
CA PHE A 24 5.59 17.41 -24.74
C PHE A 24 6.01 16.99 -23.33
N VAL A 25 6.51 17.93 -22.52
CA VAL A 25 6.87 17.67 -21.11
C VAL A 25 5.65 17.20 -20.31
N GLY A 26 4.49 17.81 -20.51
CA GLY A 26 3.25 17.39 -19.85
C GLY A 26 2.83 15.96 -20.20
N LEU A 27 3.01 15.54 -21.45
CA LEU A 27 2.75 14.17 -21.89
C LEU A 27 3.75 13.18 -21.29
N GLU A 28 5.04 13.54 -21.30
CA GLU A 28 6.11 12.71 -20.74
C GLU A 28 5.95 12.51 -19.22
N MET A 29 5.57 13.57 -18.47
CA MET A 29 5.28 13.45 -17.04
C MET A 29 4.09 12.55 -16.76
N ARG A 30 3.01 12.64 -17.55
CA ARG A 30 1.86 11.74 -17.41
C ARG A 30 2.23 10.28 -17.68
N GLN A 31 3.02 10.03 -18.71
CA GLN A 31 3.49 8.69 -19.03
C GLN A 31 4.40 8.15 -17.92
N SER A 32 5.35 8.96 -17.45
CA SER A 32 6.27 8.60 -16.37
C SER A 32 5.52 8.26 -15.08
N GLN A 33 4.51 9.05 -14.71
CA GLN A 33 3.66 8.77 -13.57
C GLN A 33 2.90 7.44 -13.71
N ARG A 34 2.34 7.16 -14.89
CA ARG A 34 1.64 5.88 -15.15
C ARG A 34 2.58 4.69 -15.03
N ILE A 35 3.81 4.80 -15.55
CA ILE A 35 4.82 3.74 -15.45
C ILE A 35 5.21 3.53 -13.99
N ALA A 36 5.42 4.60 -13.22
CA ALA A 36 5.77 4.50 -11.80
C ALA A 36 4.67 3.79 -10.98
N ILE A 37 3.40 4.13 -11.22
CA ILE A 37 2.27 3.46 -10.56
C ILE A 37 2.21 1.98 -10.95
N ALA A 38 2.34 1.67 -12.24
CA ALA A 38 2.32 0.29 -12.72
C ALA A 38 3.49 -0.53 -12.13
N ALA A 39 4.69 0.03 -12.07
CA ALA A 39 5.86 -0.61 -11.46
C ALA A 39 5.64 -0.86 -9.96
N GLN A 40 5.03 0.08 -9.23
CA GLN A 40 4.70 -0.11 -7.82
C GLN A 40 3.65 -1.22 -7.62
N VAL A 41 2.64 -1.31 -8.49
CA VAL A 41 1.64 -2.38 -8.47
C VAL A 41 2.27 -3.73 -8.78
N GLN A 42 3.17 -3.80 -9.77
CA GLN A 42 3.90 -5.01 -10.12
C GLN A 42 4.78 -5.47 -8.95
N ALA A 43 5.59 -4.59 -8.37
CA ALA A 43 6.47 -4.92 -7.24
C ALA A 43 5.69 -5.45 -6.02
N ARG A 44 4.51 -4.89 -5.73
CA ARG A 44 3.63 -5.42 -4.68
C ARG A 44 3.04 -6.78 -5.02
N SER A 45 2.64 -6.98 -6.28
CA SER A 45 2.13 -8.26 -6.76
C SER A 45 3.21 -9.33 -6.67
N ASP A 46 4.44 -9.03 -7.09
CA ASP A 46 5.58 -9.94 -7.02
C ASP A 46 5.92 -10.31 -5.57
N ALA A 47 5.95 -9.33 -4.66
CA ALA A 47 6.16 -9.59 -3.23
C ALA A 47 5.04 -10.45 -2.62
N GLY A 48 3.78 -10.21 -3.02
CA GLY A 48 2.64 -11.03 -2.61
C GLY A 48 2.72 -12.45 -3.14
N MET A 49 3.08 -12.62 -4.41
CA MET A 49 3.26 -13.93 -5.04
C MET A 49 4.41 -14.71 -4.41
N ALA A 50 5.55 -14.08 -4.15
CA ALA A 50 6.67 -14.71 -3.45
C ALA A 50 6.25 -15.22 -2.06
N PHE A 51 5.49 -14.41 -1.31
CA PHE A 51 4.97 -14.82 -0.02
C PHE A 51 3.96 -15.98 -0.10
N LEU A 52 3.16 -16.05 -1.18
CA LEU A 52 2.21 -17.15 -1.44
C LEU A 52 2.89 -18.42 -1.94
N MET A 53 4.01 -18.30 -2.66
CA MET A 53 4.79 -19.44 -3.18
C MET A 53 5.68 -20.08 -2.12
N ALA A 54 6.12 -19.33 -1.10
CA ALA A 54 7.01 -19.86 -0.06
C ALA A 54 6.58 -21.23 0.54
N PRO A 55 5.28 -21.51 0.79
CA PRO A 55 4.85 -22.83 1.22
C PRO A 55 4.98 -23.94 0.17
N LEU A 56 4.78 -23.62 -1.12
CA LEU A 56 4.95 -24.56 -2.23
C LEU A 56 6.42 -24.94 -2.43
N GLU A 57 7.34 -24.08 -1.99
CA GLU A 57 8.79 -24.30 -2.00
C GLU A 57 9.30 -25.07 -0.75
N GLY A 58 8.39 -25.60 0.08
CA GLY A 58 8.73 -26.44 1.24
C GLY A 58 8.46 -25.80 2.59
N ASN A 59 8.05 -24.53 2.67
CA ASN A 59 7.65 -23.88 3.92
C ASN A 59 6.18 -24.14 4.27
N PHE A 60 5.79 -25.42 4.36
CA PHE A 60 4.40 -25.81 4.61
C PHE A 60 3.86 -25.29 5.95
N GLN A 61 4.73 -25.07 6.94
CA GLN A 61 4.30 -24.47 8.21
C GLN A 61 3.81 -23.04 8.07
N ALA A 62 4.39 -22.24 7.17
CA ALA A 62 3.85 -20.91 6.87
C ALA A 62 2.42 -20.98 6.27
N ALA A 63 2.08 -22.03 5.51
CA ALA A 63 0.71 -22.21 5.02
C ALA A 63 -0.26 -22.61 6.14
N ILE A 64 0.14 -23.53 7.02
CA ILE A 64 -0.67 -23.97 8.16
C ILE A 64 -0.96 -22.79 9.09
N LEU A 65 0.07 -22.01 9.44
CA LEU A 65 -0.05 -20.81 10.28
C LEU A 65 -0.87 -19.68 9.66
N LYS A 66 -0.96 -19.61 8.32
CA LYS A 66 -1.79 -18.61 7.64
C LYS A 66 -3.29 -18.91 7.78
N GLN A 67 -3.64 -20.19 7.95
CA GLN A 67 -5.01 -20.62 8.14
C GLN A 67 -5.42 -20.25 9.57
N GLU A 68 -6.55 -19.57 9.74
CA GLU A 68 -7.06 -19.16 11.05
C GLU A 68 -7.57 -20.37 11.82
N ASN A 69 -6.66 -21.23 12.27
CA ASN A 69 -6.97 -22.38 13.09
C ASN A 69 -6.74 -22.02 14.57
N PRO A 70 -7.79 -21.96 15.40
CA PRO A 70 -7.66 -21.63 16.82
C PRO A 70 -6.78 -22.61 17.60
N GLU A 71 -6.57 -23.84 17.12
CA GLU A 71 -5.65 -24.80 17.75
C GLU A 71 -4.17 -24.41 17.61
N LEU A 72 -3.82 -23.56 16.63
CA LEU A 72 -2.45 -23.05 16.45
C LEU A 72 -2.10 -21.94 17.46
N LYS A 73 -3.07 -21.39 18.21
CA LYS A 73 -2.80 -20.39 19.26
C LYS A 73 -2.03 -20.95 20.45
N ASN A 74 -2.09 -22.26 20.68
CA ASN A 74 -1.38 -22.95 21.76
C ASN A 74 -0.05 -23.57 21.31
N MET A 75 0.55 -23.04 20.23
CA MET A 75 1.87 -23.50 19.79
C MET A 75 2.94 -23.15 20.82
N THR A 76 3.42 -24.18 21.51
CA THR A 76 4.55 -24.12 22.45
C THR A 76 5.89 -24.03 21.73
N ASP A 77 5.94 -24.33 20.42
CA ASP A 77 7.16 -24.26 19.63
C ASP A 77 7.56 -22.80 19.31
N THR A 78 8.83 -22.50 19.57
CA THR A 78 9.36 -21.14 19.41
C THR A 78 9.60 -20.74 17.96
N GLN A 79 9.76 -21.69 17.04
CA GLN A 79 9.99 -21.37 15.62
C GLN A 79 8.68 -21.03 14.93
N ASP A 80 7.64 -21.83 15.14
CA ASP A 80 6.32 -21.59 14.55
C ASP A 80 5.70 -20.29 15.05
N ARG A 81 5.87 -19.95 16.34
CA ARG A 81 5.45 -18.65 16.87
C ARG A 81 6.15 -17.48 16.18
N LYS A 82 7.48 -17.55 15.98
CA LYS A 82 8.22 -16.49 15.26
C LYS A 82 7.78 -16.35 13.81
N LEU A 83 7.47 -17.47 13.14
CA LEU A 83 6.97 -17.46 11.77
C LEU A 83 5.59 -16.80 11.69
N LEU A 84 4.69 -17.10 12.64
CA LEU A 84 3.39 -16.45 12.75
C LEU A 84 3.52 -14.93 12.98
N GLU A 85 4.41 -14.50 13.89
CA GLU A 85 4.69 -13.08 14.13
C GLU A 85 5.16 -12.35 12.86
N GLN A 86 6.02 -12.99 12.04
CA GLN A 86 6.45 -12.43 10.75
C GLN A 86 5.30 -12.33 9.73
N ILE A 87 4.42 -13.34 9.69
CA ILE A 87 3.22 -13.32 8.84
C ILE A 87 2.30 -12.16 9.23
N ILE A 88 2.06 -11.96 10.54
CA ILE A 88 1.26 -10.86 11.08
C ILE A 88 1.90 -9.51 10.72
N ALA A 89 3.20 -9.36 10.93
CA ALA A 89 3.93 -8.13 10.58
C ALA A 89 3.84 -7.79 9.09
N TRP A 90 3.99 -8.78 8.20
CA TRP A 90 3.83 -8.61 6.76
C TRP A 90 2.41 -8.16 6.40
N ARG A 91 1.38 -8.78 6.99
CA ARG A 91 -0.03 -8.39 6.79
C ARG A 91 -0.25 -6.93 7.18
N ILE A 92 0.19 -6.52 8.37
CA ILE A 92 0.05 -5.13 8.86
C ILE A 92 0.78 -4.15 7.96
N THR A 93 2.01 -4.46 7.55
CA THR A 93 2.80 -3.59 6.68
C THR A 93 2.13 -3.40 5.33
N SER A 94 1.56 -4.46 4.75
CA SER A 94 0.80 -4.42 3.51
C SER A 94 -0.45 -3.54 3.63
N LEU A 95 -1.21 -3.68 4.71
CA LEU A 95 -2.40 -2.85 4.99
C LEU A 95 -2.04 -1.38 5.21
N ASN A 96 -1.00 -1.10 6.00
CA ASN A 96 -0.49 0.26 6.21
C ASN A 96 -0.05 0.91 4.89
N ASN A 97 0.61 0.15 4.03
CA ASN A 97 1.07 0.63 2.74
C ASN A 97 -0.10 0.91 1.77
N ALA A 98 -1.19 0.13 1.84
CA ALA A 98 -2.42 0.42 1.10
C ALA A 98 -3.15 1.66 1.65
N TRP A 99 -3.18 1.86 2.97
CA TRP A 99 -3.71 3.08 3.59
C TRP A 99 -2.92 4.33 3.15
N GLN A 100 -1.59 4.27 3.15
CA GLN A 100 -0.75 5.38 2.68
C GLN A 100 -1.04 5.74 1.22
N GLN A 101 -1.18 4.74 0.34
CA GLN A 101 -1.55 4.99 -1.05
C GLN A 101 -2.92 5.63 -1.20
N HIS A 102 -3.87 5.26 -0.34
CA HIS A 102 -5.18 5.89 -0.32
C HIS A 102 -5.07 7.38 0.08
N VAL A 103 -4.33 7.68 1.15
CA VAL A 103 -4.10 9.07 1.60
C VAL A 103 -3.38 9.91 0.53
N PHE A 104 -2.45 9.31 -0.22
CA PHE A 104 -1.77 9.98 -1.34
C PHE A 104 -2.58 10.05 -2.64
N GLY A 105 -3.81 9.52 -2.65
CA GLY A 105 -4.70 9.56 -3.81
C GLY A 105 -4.39 8.54 -4.91
N PHE A 106 -3.48 7.59 -4.66
CA PHE A 106 -3.15 6.50 -5.59
C PHE A 106 -4.12 5.32 -5.50
N LEU A 107 -4.85 5.18 -4.39
CA LEU A 107 -5.86 4.14 -4.18
C LEU A 107 -7.26 4.76 -3.98
N PRO A 108 -8.21 4.55 -4.90
CA PRO A 108 -9.58 5.09 -4.79
C PRO A 108 -10.30 4.59 -3.54
N GLU A 109 -11.20 5.42 -2.97
CA GLU A 109 -11.99 5.10 -1.76
C GLU A 109 -12.72 3.75 -1.88
N ALA A 110 -13.42 3.53 -3.00
CA ALA A 110 -14.19 2.30 -3.22
C ALA A 110 -13.30 1.04 -3.14
N THR A 111 -12.05 1.11 -3.62
CA THR A 111 -11.09 0.01 -3.51
C THR A 111 -10.52 -0.09 -2.09
N PHE A 112 -10.27 1.06 -1.45
CA PHE A 112 -9.75 1.12 -0.10
C PHE A 112 -10.74 0.60 0.95
N GLU A 113 -12.05 0.68 0.73
CA GLU A 113 -13.06 0.20 1.66
C GLU A 113 -12.86 -1.29 2.04
N GLN A 114 -12.48 -2.14 1.07
CA GLN A 114 -12.19 -3.55 1.33
C GLN A 114 -10.94 -3.71 2.21
N VAL A 115 -9.90 -2.92 1.95
CA VAL A 115 -8.66 -2.90 2.74
C VAL A 115 -8.95 -2.41 4.16
N SER A 116 -9.77 -1.36 4.29
CA SER A 116 -10.19 -0.81 5.58
C SER A 116 -10.92 -1.86 6.41
N ARG A 117 -11.91 -2.57 5.83
CA ARG A 117 -12.60 -3.68 6.52
C ARG A 117 -11.63 -4.75 7.02
N ARG A 118 -10.68 -5.19 6.19
CA ARG A 118 -9.66 -6.18 6.59
C ARG A 118 -8.74 -5.66 7.70
N SER A 119 -8.36 -4.39 7.61
CA SER A 119 -7.55 -3.73 8.63
C SER A 119 -8.26 -3.67 9.97
N LEU A 120 -9.55 -3.32 9.97
CA LEU A 120 -10.38 -3.31 11.16
C LEU A 120 -10.53 -4.72 11.74
N MET A 121 -10.89 -5.73 10.94
CA MET A 121 -11.01 -7.13 11.42
C MET A 121 -9.75 -7.62 12.14
N MET A 122 -8.57 -7.24 11.65
CA MET A 122 -7.31 -7.57 12.28
C MET A 122 -7.07 -6.73 13.55
N PHE A 123 -7.36 -5.43 13.49
CA PHE A 123 -7.20 -4.50 14.62
C PHE A 123 -8.18 -4.74 15.78
N GLU A 124 -9.34 -5.36 15.52
CA GLU A 124 -10.29 -5.79 16.55
C GLU A 124 -9.73 -6.94 17.40
N ARG A 125 -8.70 -7.66 16.93
CA ARG A 125 -8.03 -8.69 17.72
C ARG A 125 -7.06 -8.02 18.68
N CYS A 126 -7.46 -7.94 19.95
CA CYS A 126 -6.68 -7.25 20.98
C CYS A 126 -5.24 -7.77 21.11
N GLU A 127 -5.02 -9.08 20.94
CA GLU A 127 -3.69 -9.71 20.94
C GLU A 127 -2.77 -9.18 19.82
N GLU A 128 -3.35 -8.76 18.70
CA GLU A 128 -2.62 -8.31 17.52
C GLU A 128 -2.38 -6.78 17.53
N ARG A 129 -3.09 -6.01 18.38
CA ARG A 129 -2.96 -4.54 18.42
C ARG A 129 -1.54 -4.05 18.69
N ALA A 130 -0.80 -4.71 19.57
CA ALA A 130 0.58 -4.36 19.87
C ALA A 130 1.50 -4.49 18.64
N PHE A 131 1.16 -5.32 17.67
CA PHE A 131 1.90 -5.41 16.40
C PHE A 131 1.67 -4.18 15.53
N PHE A 132 0.49 -3.56 15.59
CA PHE A 132 0.23 -2.32 14.84
C PHE A 132 1.12 -1.19 15.33
N ASP A 133 1.31 -1.04 16.65
CA ASP A 133 2.20 0.00 17.21
C ASP A 133 3.65 -0.12 16.71
N ARG A 134 4.08 -1.32 16.31
CA ARG A 134 5.43 -1.58 15.77
C ARG A 134 5.53 -1.40 14.25
N TRP A 135 4.50 -1.76 13.50
CA TRP A 135 4.58 -1.92 12.03
C TRP A 135 3.70 -0.97 11.23
N ALA A 136 2.79 -0.24 11.87
CA ALA A 136 1.92 0.74 11.23
C ALA A 136 2.32 2.18 11.56
N THR A 137 1.90 3.11 10.70
CA THR A 137 2.06 4.54 10.97
C THR A 137 1.06 5.01 12.04
N VAL A 138 1.44 6.03 12.81
CA VAL A 138 0.61 6.60 13.88
C VAL A 138 -0.76 7.06 13.36
N ASP A 139 -0.79 7.67 12.18
CA ASP A 139 -2.03 8.15 11.56
C ASP A 139 -2.94 6.99 11.12
N PHE A 140 -2.37 5.88 10.64
CA PHE A 140 -3.13 4.69 10.32
C PHE A 140 -3.72 4.05 11.58
N ILE A 141 -2.95 3.96 12.66
CA ILE A 141 -3.43 3.49 13.95
C ILE A 141 -4.56 4.39 14.46
N ALA A 142 -4.42 5.71 14.36
CA ALA A 142 -5.47 6.65 14.72
C ALA A 142 -6.73 6.49 13.85
N TYR A 143 -6.56 6.22 12.55
CA TYR A 143 -7.65 5.90 11.63
C TYR A 143 -8.43 4.65 12.08
N LEU A 144 -7.71 3.59 12.49
CA LEU A 144 -8.30 2.34 12.95
C LEU A 144 -8.98 2.50 14.32
N LYS A 145 -8.30 3.15 15.29
CA LYS A 145 -8.86 3.42 16.63
C LYS A 145 -10.19 4.17 16.57
N ARG A 146 -10.33 5.15 15.67
CA ARG A 146 -11.59 5.92 15.49
C ARG A 146 -12.75 5.10 14.93
N ARG A 147 -12.47 3.98 14.25
CA ARG A 147 -13.47 3.14 13.57
C ARG A 147 -13.64 1.76 14.20
N SER A 148 -12.77 1.43 15.14
CA SER A 148 -12.78 0.15 15.82
C SER A 148 -13.93 0.09 16.80
N VAL A 149 -14.58 -1.07 16.87
CA VAL A 149 -15.71 -1.32 17.77
C VAL A 149 -15.30 -2.11 19.02
N ALA A 150 -14.11 -2.74 19.03
CA ALA A 150 -13.58 -3.41 20.20
C ALA A 150 -12.90 -2.40 21.15
N GLU A 151 -13.32 -2.43 22.40
CA GLU A 151 -12.59 -1.81 23.49
C GLU A 151 -11.54 -2.80 24.00
N CYS A 152 -10.35 -2.77 23.40
CA CYS A 152 -9.21 -3.46 24.00
C CYS A 152 -8.57 -2.52 25.01
N ASP A 153 -8.72 -2.84 26.29
CA ASP A 153 -7.92 -2.23 27.34
C ASP A 153 -6.44 -2.45 26.98
N HIS A 154 -5.68 -1.36 26.91
CA HIS A 154 -4.23 -1.48 26.85
C HIS A 154 -3.78 -2.19 28.13
N PRO A 155 -3.07 -3.33 28.06
CA PRO A 155 -2.25 -3.72 29.19
C PRO A 155 -1.06 -2.74 29.19
N GLY A 156 -1.28 -1.57 29.78
CA GLY A 156 -0.28 -0.56 30.04
C GLY A 156 0.10 -0.62 31.52
N GLY A 157 1.11 -1.43 31.83
CA GLY A 157 1.71 -1.62 33.14
C GLY A 157 2.78 -2.70 33.09
#